data_AF-A0AAU8SQL0-F1
#
_entry.id   AF-A0AAU8SQL0-F1
#
_cell.length_a   1.000
_cell.length_b   1.000
_cell.length_c   1.000
_cell.angle_alpha   90.00
_cell.angle_beta   90.00
_cell.angle_gamma   90.00
#
_symmetry.space_group_name_H-M   'P 1'
#
loop_
_entity.id
_entity.type
_entity.pdbx_description
1 polymer ?
#
loop_
_entity_poly.entity_id
_entity_poly.type
_entity_poly.pdbx_seq_one_letter_code
_entity_poly.pdbx_strand_id
1 'polypeptide(L)'
;MAAMGSRTRWRTMPWMVTFFGILVVPLGIVSIYFIVIQPIVIGTWCTLCLLAALAMLVMIPFALDELVAMGQFLLWSRRAGKPFWRTFLMGDAMPGGAVGTGDELGSMRAAFIDMGRGATLPWTLVVSVGIGVLLMFTRLLFATTGVMANNDHAVGALVVTVAIIATAEVARPLRFVNVILGAWLVIAPWLLSGASLAASWTSVAAGLVLAALSLPRGRRSGEHYAGWDRYVL
;
A
#
# COMPACT_ATOMS: atom_id res chain seq x y z
N MET A 1 -15.67 -16.94 -0.36
CA MET A 1 -15.66 -15.46 -0.46
C MET A 1 -15.02 -14.95 -1.76
N ALA A 2 -13.96 -15.59 -2.28
CA ALA A 2 -13.38 -15.23 -3.59
C ALA A 2 -14.25 -15.54 -4.84
N ALA A 3 -15.29 -16.38 -4.71
CA ALA A 3 -16.19 -16.76 -5.81
C ALA A 3 -17.38 -15.79 -6.01
N MET A 4 -17.52 -14.75 -5.19
CA MET A 4 -18.56 -13.71 -5.30
C MET A 4 -17.93 -12.37 -5.72
N GLY A 5 -17.08 -12.40 -6.74
CA GLY A 5 -16.39 -11.23 -7.27
C GLY A 5 -17.26 -10.50 -8.30
N SER A 6 -18.23 -9.71 -7.86
CA SER A 6 -18.89 -8.73 -8.73
C SER A 6 -18.47 -7.32 -8.37
N ARG A 7 -18.33 -6.45 -9.38
CA ARG A 7 -17.89 -5.06 -9.22
C ARG A 7 -18.81 -4.21 -8.35
N THR A 8 -20.01 -4.70 -8.09
CA THR A 8 -21.02 -4.04 -7.28
C THR A 8 -21.00 -4.42 -5.81
N ARG A 9 -20.08 -5.30 -5.36
CA ARG A 9 -20.06 -5.86 -4.00
C ARG A 9 -20.03 -4.78 -2.90
N TRP A 10 -19.26 -3.71 -3.08
CA TRP A 10 -19.21 -2.58 -2.14
C TRP A 10 -20.55 -1.86 -1.96
N ARG A 11 -21.46 -1.96 -2.94
CA ARG A 11 -22.80 -1.36 -2.92
C ARG A 11 -23.89 -2.35 -2.51
N THR A 12 -23.81 -3.61 -2.93
CA THR A 12 -24.84 -4.62 -2.69
C THR A 12 -24.65 -5.37 -1.37
N MET A 13 -23.41 -5.49 -0.87
CA MET A 13 -23.09 -6.14 0.41
C MET A 13 -22.00 -5.37 1.18
N PRO A 14 -22.25 -4.12 1.63
CA PRO A 14 -21.27 -3.31 2.37
C PRO A 14 -20.73 -3.99 3.63
N TRP A 15 -21.57 -4.73 4.35
CA TRP A 15 -21.16 -5.45 5.56
C TRP A 15 -20.01 -6.44 5.32
N MET A 16 -20.01 -7.13 4.17
CA MET A 16 -19.00 -8.13 3.83
C MET A 16 -17.66 -7.46 3.52
N VAL A 17 -17.68 -6.31 2.84
CA VAL A 17 -16.49 -5.50 2.57
C VAL A 17 -15.89 -4.96 3.88
N THR A 18 -16.73 -4.54 4.82
CA THR A 18 -16.28 -4.12 6.16
C THR A 18 -15.58 -5.25 6.90
N PHE A 19 -16.18 -6.45 6.92
CA PHE A 19 -15.59 -7.61 7.58
C PHE A 19 -14.24 -8.01 6.94
N PHE A 20 -14.16 -7.95 5.61
CA PHE A 20 -12.92 -8.17 4.88
C PHE A 20 -11.84 -7.16 5.30
N GLY A 21 -12.17 -5.87 5.41
CA GLY A 21 -11.23 -4.85 5.91
C GLY A 21 -10.76 -5.12 7.34
N ILE A 22 -11.68 -5.51 8.23
CA ILE A 22 -11.36 -5.86 9.63
C ILE A 22 -10.40 -7.05 9.71
N LEU A 23 -10.46 -8.00 8.77
CA LEU A 23 -9.55 -9.14 8.74
C LEU A 23 -8.20 -8.80 8.08
N VAL A 24 -8.22 -8.08 6.97
CA VAL A 24 -7.03 -7.80 6.15
C VAL A 24 -6.11 -6.78 6.81
N VAL A 25 -6.64 -5.73 7.43
CA VAL A 25 -5.82 -4.66 8.02
C VAL A 25 -4.92 -5.19 9.15
N PRO A 26 -5.43 -5.93 10.16
CA PRO A 26 -4.58 -6.52 11.20
C PRO A 26 -3.59 -7.53 10.62
N LEU A 27 -4.03 -8.35 9.65
CA LEU A 27 -3.17 -9.33 9.02
C LEU A 27 -2.01 -8.67 8.27
N GLY A 28 -2.26 -7.54 7.61
CA GLY A 28 -1.22 -6.70 6.99
C GLY A 28 -0.23 -6.15 8.01
N ILE A 29 -0.70 -5.63 9.14
CA ILE A 29 0.16 -5.13 10.23
C ILE A 29 1.06 -6.24 10.77
N VAL A 30 0.49 -7.42 11.05
CA VAL A 30 1.24 -8.59 11.51
C VAL A 30 2.27 -9.02 10.47
N SER A 31 1.91 -8.99 9.19
CA SER A 31 2.82 -9.30 8.09
C SER A 31 4.01 -8.34 8.00
N ILE A 32 3.79 -7.03 8.15
CA ILE A 32 4.86 -6.02 8.17
C ILE A 32 5.78 -6.25 9.38
N TYR A 33 5.19 -6.55 10.54
CA TYR A 33 5.95 -6.88 11.74
C TYR A 33 6.85 -8.10 11.55
N PHE A 34 6.35 -9.15 10.88
CA PHE A 34 7.13 -10.33 10.56
C PHE A 34 8.31 -10.04 9.62
N ILE A 35 8.14 -9.15 8.64
CA ILE A 35 9.24 -8.72 7.76
C ILE A 35 10.35 -8.07 8.59
N VAL A 36 9.99 -7.17 9.52
CA VAL A 36 10.95 -6.41 10.33
C VAL A 36 11.65 -7.28 11.38
N ILE A 37 10.92 -8.15 12.07
CA ILE A 37 11.45 -8.90 13.22
C ILE A 37 12.38 -10.06 12.84
N GLN A 38 12.23 -10.64 11.64
CA GLN A 38 12.98 -11.82 11.20
C GLN A 38 14.51 -11.62 11.29
N PRO A 39 15.12 -10.62 10.65
CA PRO A 39 16.57 -10.43 10.74
C PRO A 39 17.02 -9.68 12.01
N ILE A 40 16.12 -8.96 12.69
CA ILE A 40 16.47 -8.15 13.87
C ILE A 40 16.48 -9.00 15.14
N VAL A 41 15.44 -9.80 15.37
CA VAL A 41 15.26 -10.57 16.61
C VAL A 41 15.53 -12.06 16.40
N ILE A 42 15.05 -12.63 15.28
CA ILE A 42 15.22 -14.08 15.01
C ILE A 42 16.61 -14.34 14.41
N GLY A 43 17.21 -13.35 13.76
CA GLY A 43 18.52 -13.47 13.11
C GLY A 43 18.51 -14.38 11.88
N THR A 44 17.34 -14.75 11.35
CA THR A 44 17.19 -15.67 10.22
C THR A 44 16.27 -15.09 9.15
N TRP A 45 16.43 -15.59 7.92
CA TRP A 45 15.61 -15.18 6.77
C TRP A 45 14.73 -16.35 6.34
N CYS A 46 13.42 -16.21 6.50
CA CYS A 46 12.46 -17.18 5.98
C CYS A 46 11.93 -16.68 4.62
N THR A 47 12.50 -17.19 3.52
CA THR A 47 12.12 -16.79 2.16
C THR A 47 10.63 -17.01 1.88
N LEU A 48 10.08 -18.15 2.32
CA LEU A 48 8.65 -18.46 2.18
C LEU A 48 7.77 -17.49 2.97
N CYS A 49 8.21 -17.07 4.14
CA CYS A 49 7.48 -16.11 4.97
C CYS A 49 7.49 -14.71 4.35
N LEU A 50 8.63 -14.28 3.80
CA LEU A 50 8.74 -13.01 3.09
C LEU A 50 7.90 -13.00 1.81
N LEU A 51 7.84 -14.12 1.09
CA LEU A 51 7.00 -14.26 -0.08
C LEU A 51 5.50 -14.19 0.29
N ALA A 52 5.09 -14.89 1.34
CA ALA A 52 3.72 -14.81 1.85
C ALA A 52 3.37 -13.39 2.30
N ALA A 53 4.28 -12.72 3.01
CA ALA A 53 4.11 -11.35 3.46
C ALA A 53 3.99 -10.37 2.28
N LEU A 54 4.81 -10.54 1.24
CA LEU A 54 4.72 -9.76 0.02
C LEU A 54 3.38 -9.98 -0.70
N ALA A 55 2.92 -11.22 -0.82
CA ALA A 55 1.62 -11.52 -1.43
C ALA A 55 0.48 -10.82 -0.69
N MET A 56 0.47 -10.87 0.64
CA MET A 56 -0.51 -10.16 1.47
C MET A 56 -0.42 -8.64 1.30
N LEU A 57 0.79 -8.09 1.26
CA LEU A 57 1.02 -6.66 1.09
C LEU A 57 0.53 -6.15 -0.28
N VAL A 58 0.71 -6.93 -1.34
CA VAL A 58 0.20 -6.62 -2.69
C VAL A 58 -1.33 -6.69 -2.75
N MET A 59 -1.99 -7.47 -1.89
CA MET A 59 -3.45 -7.49 -1.83
C MET A 59 -4.06 -6.22 -1.20
N ILE A 60 -3.31 -5.51 -0.35
CA ILE A 60 -3.81 -4.34 0.39
C ILE A 60 -4.30 -3.21 -0.54
N PRO A 61 -3.55 -2.78 -1.56
CA PRO A 61 -4.02 -1.77 -2.52
C PRO A 61 -5.43 -2.05 -3.06
N PHE A 62 -5.68 -3.28 -3.52
CA PHE A 62 -6.97 -3.68 -4.08
C PHE A 62 -8.09 -3.68 -3.03
N ALA A 63 -7.78 -4.07 -1.79
CA ALA A 63 -8.73 -4.02 -0.69
C ALA A 63 -9.13 -2.58 -0.31
N LEU A 64 -8.19 -1.64 -0.40
CA LEU A 64 -8.42 -0.25 -0.03
C LEU A 64 -9.39 0.45 -0.98
N ASP A 65 -9.32 0.17 -2.29
CA ASP A 65 -10.25 0.74 -3.26
C ASP A 65 -11.71 0.34 -2.95
N GLU A 66 -11.96 -0.94 -2.64
CA GLU A 66 -13.29 -1.42 -2.23
C GLU A 66 -13.77 -0.77 -0.92
N LEU A 67 -12.89 -0.64 0.07
CA LEU A 67 -13.22 -0.06 1.39
C LEU A 67 -13.56 1.42 1.27
N VAL A 68 -12.81 2.18 0.47
CA VAL A 68 -13.06 3.61 0.24
C VAL A 68 -14.37 3.79 -0.53
N ALA A 69 -14.60 3.02 -1.59
CA ALA A 69 -15.85 3.08 -2.36
C ALA A 69 -17.08 2.77 -1.50
N MET A 70 -17.01 1.71 -0.68
CA MET A 70 -18.05 1.38 0.29
C MET A 70 -18.27 2.52 1.30
N GLY A 71 -17.20 3.10 1.85
CA GLY A 71 -17.28 4.21 2.80
C GLY A 71 -17.97 5.43 2.19
N GLN A 72 -17.63 5.78 0.94
CA GLN A 72 -18.28 6.86 0.20
C GLN A 72 -19.77 6.60 -0.02
N PHE A 73 -20.14 5.36 -0.38
CA PHE A 73 -21.52 4.95 -0.55
C PHE A 73 -22.35 5.11 0.72
N LEU A 74 -21.82 4.62 1.85
CA LEU A 74 -22.50 4.71 3.15
C LEU A 74 -22.63 6.17 3.61
N LEU A 75 -21.60 6.99 3.40
CA LEU A 75 -21.63 8.41 3.71
C LEU A 75 -22.66 9.16 2.86
N TRP A 76 -22.71 8.87 1.56
CA TRP A 76 -23.73 9.42 0.66
C TRP A 76 -25.14 8.99 1.06
N SER A 77 -25.34 7.70 1.35
CA SER A 77 -26.65 7.16 1.76
C SER A 77 -27.16 7.82 3.05
N ARG A 78 -26.26 8.01 4.02
CA ARG A 78 -26.57 8.73 5.26
C ARG A 78 -26.94 10.19 5.01
N ARG A 79 -26.27 10.88 4.10
CA ARG A 79 -26.61 12.26 3.70
C ARG A 79 -27.92 12.36 2.93
N ALA A 80 -28.28 11.32 2.17
CA ALA A 80 -29.55 11.20 1.48
C ALA A 80 -30.73 10.82 2.40
N GLY A 81 -30.52 10.74 3.72
CA GLY A 81 -31.56 10.44 4.70
C GLY A 81 -32.03 8.97 4.72
N LYS A 82 -31.29 8.06 4.08
CA LYS A 82 -31.65 6.64 4.02
C LYS A 82 -31.30 5.92 5.33
N PRO A 83 -32.05 4.86 5.71
CA PRO A 83 -31.79 4.11 6.93
C PRO A 83 -30.45 3.36 6.85
N PHE A 84 -29.46 3.84 7.63
CA PHE A 84 -28.07 3.36 7.60
C PHE A 84 -27.95 1.83 7.72
N TRP A 85 -28.60 1.22 8.71
CA TRP A 85 -28.51 -0.23 8.96
C TRP A 85 -29.06 -1.08 7.81
N ARG A 86 -30.16 -0.64 7.19
CA ARG A 86 -30.73 -1.33 6.03
C ARG A 86 -29.79 -1.24 4.84
N THR A 87 -29.25 -0.05 4.55
CA THR A 87 -28.28 0.12 3.46
C THR A 87 -26.99 -0.64 3.71
N PHE A 88 -26.53 -0.72 4.96
CA PHE A 88 -25.31 -1.45 5.32
C PHE A 88 -25.45 -2.97 5.15
N LEU A 89 -26.60 -3.54 5.54
CA LEU A 89 -26.84 -4.98 5.49
C LEU A 89 -27.30 -5.48 4.12
N MET A 90 -28.18 -4.74 3.44
CA MET A 90 -28.79 -5.17 2.16
C MET A 90 -28.22 -4.44 0.94
N GLY A 91 -27.42 -3.40 1.13
CA GLY A 91 -27.05 -2.49 0.04
C GLY A 91 -28.21 -1.61 -0.42
N ASP A 92 -27.97 -0.82 -1.46
CA ASP A 92 -29.03 -0.03 -2.11
C ASP A 92 -28.65 0.35 -3.56
N ALA A 93 -29.63 0.70 -4.38
CA ALA A 93 -29.41 1.32 -5.68
C ALA A 93 -28.83 2.74 -5.52
N MET A 94 -27.82 3.07 -6.33
CA MET A 94 -27.30 4.42 -6.46
C MET A 94 -27.81 5.00 -7.79
N PRO A 95 -28.78 5.92 -7.77
CA PRO A 95 -29.24 6.60 -8.98
C PRO A 95 -28.11 7.46 -9.56
N GLY A 96 -27.87 7.37 -10.87
CA GLY A 96 -26.83 8.15 -11.56
C GLY A 96 -25.44 7.50 -11.63
N GLY A 97 -25.27 6.26 -11.17
CA GLY A 97 -24.04 5.50 -11.41
C GLY A 97 -23.96 5.05 -12.87
N ALA A 98 -22.82 5.29 -13.53
CA ALA A 98 -22.56 4.73 -14.86
C ALA A 98 -22.38 3.21 -14.76
N VAL A 99 -22.98 2.46 -15.68
CA VAL A 99 -22.77 1.01 -15.80
C VAL A 99 -21.35 0.80 -16.35
N GLY A 100 -20.49 0.13 -15.58
CA GLY A 100 -19.15 -0.21 -16.03
C GLY A 100 -19.20 -1.10 -17.27
N THR A 101 -18.52 -0.70 -18.34
CA THR A 101 -18.56 -1.34 -19.67
C THR A 101 -17.66 -2.57 -19.80
N GLY A 102 -17.09 -3.09 -18.69
CA GLY A 102 -16.16 -4.22 -18.76
C GLY A 102 -16.89 -5.56 -18.69
N ASP A 103 -16.57 -6.41 -19.65
CA ASP A 103 -17.13 -7.75 -19.84
C ASP A 103 -16.65 -8.67 -18.71
N GLU A 104 -17.51 -8.99 -17.73
CA GLU A 104 -17.10 -9.55 -16.43
C GLU A 104 -16.40 -10.92 -16.51
N LEU A 105 -16.40 -11.63 -17.65
CA LEU A 105 -15.77 -12.96 -17.78
C LEU A 105 -15.24 -13.31 -19.20
N GLY A 106 -15.00 -12.35 -20.09
CA GLY A 106 -14.66 -12.65 -21.49
C GLY A 106 -13.31 -13.36 -21.71
N SER A 107 -12.29 -13.13 -20.86
CA SER A 107 -11.00 -13.86 -20.89
C SER A 107 -10.18 -13.66 -19.60
N MET A 108 -9.27 -14.60 -19.28
CA MET A 108 -8.31 -14.45 -18.18
C MET A 108 -7.51 -13.13 -18.26
N ARG A 109 -7.14 -12.70 -19.47
CA ARG A 109 -6.41 -11.44 -19.68
C ARG A 109 -7.26 -10.21 -19.36
N ALA A 110 -8.55 -10.24 -19.67
CA ALA A 110 -9.49 -9.19 -19.29
C ALA A 110 -9.65 -9.10 -17.76
N ALA A 111 -9.70 -10.24 -17.07
CA ALA A 111 -9.75 -10.28 -15.60
C ALA A 111 -8.48 -9.69 -14.95
N PHE A 112 -7.29 -9.95 -15.51
CA PHE A 112 -6.05 -9.32 -15.02
C PHE A 112 -6.00 -7.81 -15.27
N ILE A 113 -6.49 -7.34 -16.44
CA ILE A 113 -6.57 -5.91 -16.74
C ILE A 113 -7.57 -5.20 -15.82
N ASP A 114 -8.71 -5.86 -15.53
CA ASP A 114 -9.70 -5.35 -14.60
C ASP A 114 -9.21 -5.33 -13.15
N MET A 115 -8.44 -6.33 -12.73
CA MET A 115 -7.74 -6.31 -11.44
C MET A 115 -6.78 -5.13 -11.33
N GLY A 116 -6.15 -4.74 -12.43
CA GLY A 116 -5.24 -3.58 -12.47
C GLY A 116 -5.95 -2.21 -12.40
N ARG A 117 -7.28 -2.15 -12.49
CA ARG A 117 -8.00 -0.87 -12.35
C ARG A 117 -7.97 -0.41 -10.90
N GLY A 118 -7.51 0.82 -10.69
CA GLY A 118 -7.38 1.46 -9.37
C GLY A 118 -6.00 1.35 -8.71
N ALA A 119 -5.15 0.44 -9.19
CA ALA A 119 -3.73 0.43 -8.87
C ALA A 119 -2.92 0.94 -10.08
N THR A 120 -2.13 2.01 -9.88
CA THR A 120 -1.15 2.42 -10.89
C THR A 120 0.25 2.26 -10.35
N LEU A 121 1.17 1.86 -11.23
CA LEU A 121 2.54 1.53 -10.90
C LEU A 121 3.49 2.61 -11.47
N PRO A 122 3.52 3.82 -10.89
CA PRO A 122 4.42 4.87 -11.33
C PRO A 122 5.86 4.45 -11.06
N TRP A 123 6.76 4.82 -11.98
CA TRP A 123 8.18 4.47 -11.88
C TRP A 123 8.81 4.97 -10.57
N THR A 124 8.34 6.08 -10.00
CA THR A 124 8.84 6.63 -8.72
C THR A 124 8.61 5.67 -7.55
N LEU A 125 7.47 4.98 -7.50
CA LEU A 125 7.17 3.98 -6.47
C LEU A 125 7.97 2.71 -6.70
N VAL A 126 8.19 2.29 -7.96
CA VAL A 126 9.06 1.15 -8.28
C VAL A 126 10.48 1.39 -7.81
N VAL A 127 11.03 2.58 -8.08
CA VAL A 127 12.37 2.95 -7.60
C VAL A 127 12.39 3.04 -6.07
N SER A 128 11.33 3.53 -5.44
CA SER A 128 11.23 3.56 -3.97
C SER A 128 11.22 2.16 -3.35
N VAL A 129 10.51 1.20 -3.96
CA VAL A 129 10.58 -0.22 -3.56
C VAL A 129 12.01 -0.75 -3.72
N GLY A 130 12.67 -0.48 -4.84
CA GLY A 130 14.07 -0.88 -5.06
C GLY A 130 15.02 -0.33 -4.00
N ILE A 131 14.88 0.95 -3.63
CA ILE A 131 15.66 1.57 -2.56
C ILE A 131 15.36 0.92 -1.21
N GLY A 132 14.09 0.70 -0.88
CA GLY A 132 13.70 0.04 0.37
C GLY A 132 14.28 -1.37 0.48
N VAL A 133 14.25 -2.15 -0.60
CA VAL A 133 14.90 -3.47 -0.67
C VAL A 133 16.41 -3.33 -0.48
N LEU A 134 17.07 -2.39 -1.15
CA LEU A 134 18.51 -2.16 -0.99
C LEU A 134 18.89 -1.84 0.47
N LEU A 135 18.08 -1.03 1.17
CA LEU A 135 18.26 -0.72 2.59
C LEU A 135 18.15 -1.97 3.48
N MET A 136 17.23 -2.88 3.15
CA MET A 136 17.10 -4.17 3.85
C MET A 136 18.31 -5.09 3.71
N PHE A 137 19.13 -4.89 2.67
CA PHE A 137 20.33 -5.67 2.36
C PHE A 137 21.65 -4.95 2.72
N THR A 138 21.62 -3.84 3.44
CA THR A 138 22.82 -3.06 3.83
C THR A 138 23.87 -3.88 4.58
N ARG A 139 23.45 -4.85 5.40
CA ARG A 139 24.36 -5.81 6.07
C ARG A 139 25.26 -6.55 5.10
N LEU A 140 24.70 -6.94 3.94
CA LEU A 140 25.39 -7.70 2.91
C LEU A 140 26.20 -6.80 1.97
N LEU A 141 25.66 -5.60 1.66
CA LEU A 141 26.28 -4.68 0.70
C LEU A 141 27.41 -3.84 1.30
N PHE A 142 27.26 -3.42 2.55
CA PHE A 142 28.15 -2.45 3.19
C PHE A 142 28.75 -2.93 4.51
N ALA A 143 28.51 -4.19 4.89
CA ALA A 143 28.91 -4.76 6.17
C ALA A 143 28.47 -3.90 7.37
N THR A 144 27.28 -3.25 7.28
CA THR A 144 26.71 -2.51 8.41
C THR A 144 26.38 -3.47 9.54
N THR A 145 26.60 -3.03 10.77
CA THR A 145 26.39 -3.87 11.96
C THR A 145 25.60 -3.13 13.03
N GLY A 146 25.15 -3.88 14.03
CA GLY A 146 24.50 -3.33 15.23
C GLY A 146 23.21 -2.56 14.93
N VAL A 147 23.07 -1.40 15.58
CA VAL A 147 21.83 -0.60 15.57
C VAL A 147 21.57 -0.01 14.19
N MET A 148 22.60 0.42 13.46
CA MET A 148 22.43 0.95 12.10
C MET A 148 21.83 -0.08 11.15
N ALA A 149 22.32 -1.33 11.19
CA ALA A 149 21.81 -2.39 10.35
C ALA A 149 20.38 -2.83 10.70
N ASN A 150 19.95 -2.68 11.96
CA ASN A 150 18.55 -2.85 12.36
C ASN A 150 17.69 -1.70 11.83
N ASN A 151 18.19 -0.47 11.93
CA ASN A 151 17.52 0.73 11.43
C ASN A 151 17.28 0.67 9.92
N ASP A 152 18.32 0.41 9.13
CA ASP A 152 18.21 0.37 7.66
C ASP A 152 17.22 -0.71 7.21
N HIS A 153 17.21 -1.86 7.89
CA HIS A 153 16.26 -2.92 7.60
C HIS A 153 14.82 -2.52 7.93
N ALA A 154 14.57 -1.96 9.12
CA ALA A 154 13.24 -1.52 9.53
C ALA A 154 12.71 -0.41 8.62
N VAL A 155 13.52 0.60 8.33
CA VAL A 155 13.14 1.71 7.44
C VAL A 155 12.94 1.20 6.01
N GLY A 156 13.81 0.33 5.51
CA GLY A 156 13.66 -0.29 4.19
C GLY A 156 12.35 -1.04 4.03
N ALA A 157 11.99 -1.87 5.02
CA ALA A 157 10.71 -2.59 5.03
C ALA A 157 9.49 -1.66 5.04
N LEU A 158 9.56 -0.56 5.80
CA LEU A 158 8.50 0.46 5.82
C LEU A 158 8.39 1.21 4.50
N VAL A 159 9.52 1.57 3.87
CA VAL A 159 9.53 2.21 2.54
C VAL A 159 8.88 1.30 1.49
N VAL A 160 9.22 0.01 1.47
CA VAL A 160 8.60 -0.97 0.56
C VAL A 160 7.09 -1.05 0.80
N THR A 161 6.69 -1.13 2.07
CA THR A 161 5.27 -1.18 2.47
C THR A 161 4.51 0.03 2.00
N VAL A 162 4.98 1.23 2.33
CA VAL A 162 4.36 2.49 1.93
C VAL A 162 4.30 2.62 0.42
N ALA A 163 5.38 2.26 -0.29
CA ALA A 163 5.43 2.35 -1.74
C ALA A 163 4.43 1.40 -2.42
N ILE A 164 4.27 0.17 -1.92
CA ILE A 164 3.28 -0.79 -2.43
C ILE A 164 1.86 -0.29 -2.15
N ILE A 165 1.56 0.16 -0.92
CA ILE A 165 0.21 0.66 -0.60
C ILE A 165 -0.13 1.91 -1.42
N ALA A 166 0.83 2.80 -1.65
CA ALA A 166 0.65 4.01 -2.46
C ALA A 166 0.42 3.74 -3.96
N THR A 167 0.53 2.48 -4.41
CA THR A 167 0.12 2.11 -5.78
C THR A 167 -1.40 2.24 -5.97
N ALA A 168 -2.19 1.98 -4.93
CA ALA A 168 -3.62 2.30 -4.95
C ALA A 168 -3.82 3.81 -5.07
N GLU A 169 -4.62 4.24 -6.04
CA GLU A 169 -4.84 5.67 -6.29
C GLU A 169 -5.48 6.37 -5.09
N VAL A 170 -6.40 5.70 -4.39
CA VAL A 170 -7.05 6.22 -3.17
C VAL A 170 -6.07 6.41 -2.00
N ALA A 171 -4.97 5.67 -1.99
CA ALA A 171 -3.94 5.68 -0.94
C ALA A 171 -2.64 6.37 -1.40
N ARG A 172 -2.61 6.93 -2.61
CA ARG A 172 -1.44 7.60 -3.21
C ARG A 172 -0.79 8.67 -2.33
N PRO A 173 -1.53 9.47 -1.52
CA PRO A 173 -0.91 10.41 -0.57
C PRO A 173 0.03 9.76 0.44
N LEU A 174 -0.10 8.45 0.72
CA LEU A 174 0.82 7.75 1.62
C LEU A 174 2.27 7.81 1.15
N ARG A 175 2.55 8.07 -0.14
CA ARG A 175 3.92 8.28 -0.62
C ARG A 175 4.68 9.38 0.15
N PHE A 176 3.98 10.35 0.74
CA PHE A 176 4.62 11.40 1.54
C PHE A 176 5.22 10.88 2.86
N VAL A 177 4.79 9.71 3.33
CA VAL A 177 5.46 9.04 4.46
C VAL A 177 6.92 8.72 4.11
N ASN A 178 7.24 8.42 2.85
CA ASN A 178 8.63 8.22 2.41
C ASN A 178 9.46 9.51 2.50
N VAL A 179 8.86 10.70 2.55
CA VAL A 179 9.61 11.95 2.82
C VAL A 179 10.08 11.97 4.26
N ILE A 180 9.22 11.56 5.20
CA ILE A 180 9.55 11.47 6.63
C ILE A 180 10.63 10.39 6.84
N LEU A 181 10.44 9.21 6.23
CA LEU A 181 11.42 8.12 6.28
C LEU A 181 12.75 8.53 5.62
N GLY A 182 12.69 9.26 4.50
CA GLY A 182 13.86 9.77 3.81
C GLY A 182 14.63 10.79 4.64
N ALA A 183 13.93 11.72 5.30
CA ALA A 183 14.54 12.67 6.23
C ALA A 183 15.21 11.95 7.41
N TRP A 184 14.59 10.89 7.94
CA TRP A 184 15.20 10.07 8.97
C TRP A 184 16.49 9.38 8.49
N LEU A 185 16.53 8.83 7.27
CA LEU A 185 17.75 8.21 6.71
C LEU A 185 18.90 9.20 6.52
N VAL A 186 18.61 10.49 6.32
CA VAL A 186 19.66 11.53 6.27
C VAL A 186 20.28 11.77 7.65
N ILE A 187 19.48 11.63 8.71
CA ILE A 187 19.88 11.92 10.09
C ILE A 187 20.49 10.68 10.78
N ALA A 188 19.92 9.50 10.55
CA ALA A 188 20.24 8.25 11.26
C ALA A 188 21.74 7.89 11.29
N PRO A 189 22.54 8.03 10.21
CA PRO A 189 23.96 7.67 10.23
C PRO A 189 24.81 8.51 11.19
N TRP A 190 24.32 9.68 11.61
CA TRP A 190 25.01 10.59 12.53
C TRP A 190 24.61 10.37 13.98
N LEU A 191 23.48 9.70 14.22
CA LEU A 191 22.96 9.38 15.54
C LEU A 191 23.27 7.94 15.95
N LEU A 192 23.32 7.02 14.99
CA LEU A 192 23.45 5.58 15.21
C LEU A 192 24.86 5.10 14.92
N SER A 193 25.33 4.15 15.73
CA SER A 193 26.62 3.48 15.52
C SER A 193 26.49 2.24 14.63
N GLY A 194 27.61 1.86 14.00
CA GLY A 194 27.70 0.64 13.17
C GLY A 194 27.61 0.87 11.66
N ALA A 195 27.65 2.14 11.22
CA ALA A 195 27.77 2.52 9.81
C ALA A 195 29.24 2.73 9.40
N SER A 196 29.64 2.20 8.24
CA SER A 196 30.87 2.65 7.57
C SER A 196 30.63 4.01 6.89
N LEU A 197 31.69 4.74 6.55
CA LEU A 197 31.55 6.03 5.85
C LEU A 197 30.77 5.89 4.53
N ALA A 198 31.01 4.81 3.80
CA ALA A 198 30.27 4.49 2.58
C ALA A 198 28.79 4.19 2.84
N ALA A 199 28.48 3.44 3.91
CA ALA A 199 27.10 3.17 4.32
C ALA A 199 26.35 4.45 4.72
N SER A 200 27.00 5.35 5.46
CA SER A 200 26.41 6.62 5.89
C SER A 200 26.01 7.48 4.69
N TRP A 201 26.92 7.68 3.74
CA TRP A 201 26.61 8.45 2.53
C TRP A 201 25.57 7.77 1.63
N THR A 202 25.56 6.43 1.58
CA THR A 202 24.52 5.69 0.86
C THR A 202 23.15 5.88 1.50
N SER A 203 23.06 5.85 2.84
CA SER A 203 21.82 6.09 3.57
C SER A 203 21.29 7.52 3.35
N VAL A 204 22.18 8.52 3.41
CA VAL A 204 21.85 9.91 3.08
C VAL A 204 21.34 10.03 1.63
N ALA A 205 22.05 9.45 0.67
CA ALA A 205 21.64 9.49 -0.74
C ALA A 205 20.28 8.80 -0.96
N ALA A 206 20.08 7.62 -0.37
CA ALA A 206 18.81 6.90 -0.40
C ALA A 206 17.68 7.76 0.19
N GLY A 207 17.92 8.42 1.32
CA GLY A 207 16.94 9.31 1.97
C GLY A 207 16.54 10.51 1.11
N LEU A 208 17.52 11.19 0.50
CA LEU A 208 17.27 12.32 -0.39
C LEU A 208 16.53 11.90 -1.67
N VAL A 209 16.91 10.76 -2.26
CA VAL A 209 16.25 10.23 -3.45
C VAL A 209 14.81 9.81 -3.13
N LEU A 210 14.56 9.14 -2.00
CA LEU A 210 13.19 8.79 -1.57
C LEU A 210 12.32 10.02 -1.37
N ALA A 211 12.83 11.04 -0.69
CA ALA A 211 12.11 12.30 -0.52
C ALA A 211 11.80 12.96 -1.87
N ALA A 212 12.78 13.03 -2.77
CA ALA A 212 12.60 13.61 -4.10
C ALA A 212 11.58 12.83 -4.95
N LEU A 213 11.61 11.49 -4.93
CA LEU A 213 10.68 10.65 -5.68
C LEU A 213 9.23 10.72 -5.20
N SER A 214 9.01 11.14 -3.94
CA SER A 214 7.67 11.29 -3.36
C SER A 214 6.99 12.63 -3.68
N LEU A 215 7.72 13.61 -4.21
CA LEU A 215 7.18 14.94 -4.53
C LEU A 215 6.40 15.01 -5.86
N PRO A 216 6.86 14.42 -6.98
CA PRO A 216 6.18 14.49 -8.26
C PRO A 216 4.74 13.96 -8.19
N ARG A 217 3.81 14.71 -8.77
CA ARG A 217 2.44 14.23 -8.98
C ARG A 217 2.45 13.14 -10.06
N GLY A 218 1.87 11.99 -9.76
CA GLY A 218 1.79 10.87 -10.69
C GLY A 218 0.78 11.14 -11.80
N ARG A 219 0.82 10.34 -12.87
CA ARG A 219 -0.29 10.27 -13.81
C ARG A 219 -1.48 9.61 -13.10
N ARG A 220 -2.64 10.27 -13.12
CA ARG A 220 -3.91 9.68 -12.66
C ARG A 220 -4.43 8.73 -13.74
N SER A 221 -5.03 7.62 -13.34
CA SER A 221 -5.86 6.82 -14.22
C SER A 221 -7.11 7.60 -14.67
N GLY A 222 -7.83 7.09 -15.66
CA GLY A 222 -9.13 7.63 -16.05
C GLY A 222 -10.28 7.26 -15.09
N GLU A 223 -9.98 6.59 -13.96
CA GLU A 223 -10.96 6.22 -12.96
C GLU A 223 -11.34 7.44 -12.10
N HIS A 224 -12.63 7.53 -11.78
CA HIS A 224 -13.18 8.61 -10.97
C HIS A 224 -13.73 8.05 -9.65
N TYR A 225 -13.21 8.57 -8.54
CA TYR A 225 -13.56 8.22 -7.17
C TYR A 225 -14.50 9.24 -6.53
N ALA A 226 -15.34 9.90 -7.34
CA ALA A 226 -16.28 10.92 -6.92
C ALA A 226 -15.64 11.98 -5.99
N GLY A 227 -16.10 12.08 -4.74
CA GLY A 227 -15.57 13.03 -3.77
C GLY A 227 -14.13 12.77 -3.31
N TRP A 228 -13.53 11.61 -3.65
CA TRP A 228 -12.15 11.27 -3.32
C TRP A 228 -11.13 11.78 -4.35
N ASP A 229 -11.58 12.24 -5.53
CA ASP A 229 -10.70 12.75 -6.59
C ASP A 229 -9.81 13.91 -6.14
N ARG A 230 -10.21 14.60 -5.05
CA ARG A 230 -9.41 15.64 -4.38
C ARG A 230 -8.18 15.11 -3.65
N TYR A 231 -8.19 13.84 -3.23
CA TYR A 231 -7.12 13.20 -2.46
C TYR A 231 -6.21 12.33 -3.32
N VAL A 232 -6.63 11.94 -4.52
CA VAL A 232 -5.79 11.22 -5.48
C VAL A 232 -4.76 12.19 -6.07
N LEU A 233 -3.47 12.15 -5.67
CA LEU A 233 -2.46 13.19 -6.02
C LEU A 233 -1.38 12.77 -7.02
#